data_AF-A0A8T1NIZ7-F1
#
_entry.id   AF-A0A8T1NIZ7-F1
#
_cell.length_a   1.000
_cell.length_b   1.000
_cell.length_c   1.000
_cell.angle_alpha   90.00
_cell.angle_beta   90.00
_cell.angle_gamma   90.00
#
_symmetry.space_group_name_H-M   'P 1'
#
loop_
_entity.id
_entity.type
_entity.pdbx_description
1 polymer ?
#
loop_
_entity_poly.entity_id
_entity_poly.type
_entity_poly.pdbx_seq_one_letter_code
_entity_poly.pdbx_strand_id
1 'polypeptide(L)'
;MSLIYKILLLLALCFCYADAADPLGNFCNLNTNISRVSQISVNIDRLLAELVSKTSSNGYVATSFGRGNDQVFGLAQCRGDVSSTDCSSCIQDAAKLIRQRCPNQADSRIWYDYCFLRYNNKSFAGEVDTSVGIFYFNVDTVTDPENFNKQLGALMDEIRARAIEPKNEGLGKGDTKLSSLVTLYALVQCTRDLSQIDCAQCLAIAVGNFETICSNRKGCRVLYSSCYVRYELYPFFYPLDSNSTVANNVRAIVYP
;
A
#
# COMPACT_ATOMS: atom_id res chain seq x y z
N MET A 1 -48.86 12.56 -13.46
CA MET A 1 -47.71 13.31 -12.91
C MET A 1 -47.07 12.72 -11.65
N SER A 2 -47.77 11.93 -10.83
CA SER A 2 -47.23 11.41 -9.55
C SER A 2 -46.22 10.24 -9.68
N LEU A 3 -46.37 9.37 -10.68
CA LEU A 3 -45.53 8.16 -10.82
C LEU A 3 -44.12 8.46 -11.34
N ILE A 4 -43.99 9.44 -12.24
CA ILE A 4 -42.71 9.86 -12.84
C ILE A 4 -41.79 10.50 -11.77
N TYR A 5 -42.36 11.32 -10.87
CA TYR A 5 -41.61 11.90 -9.74
C TYR A 5 -41.11 10.85 -8.76
N LYS A 6 -41.88 9.79 -8.50
CA LYS A 6 -41.44 8.67 -7.64
C LYS A 6 -40.31 7.86 -8.27
N ILE A 7 -40.34 7.64 -9.59
CA ILE A 7 -39.26 6.97 -10.34
C ILE A 7 -37.98 7.82 -10.36
N LEU A 8 -38.11 9.14 -10.57
CA LEU A 8 -36.98 10.09 -10.49
C LEU A 8 -36.37 10.16 -9.09
N LEU A 9 -37.18 10.10 -8.01
CA LEU A 9 -36.67 10.03 -6.64
C LEU A 9 -35.94 8.70 -6.35
N LEU A 10 -36.44 7.57 -6.88
CA LEU A 10 -35.79 6.26 -6.75
C LEU A 10 -34.47 6.18 -7.52
N LEU A 11 -34.37 6.84 -8.69
CA LEU A 11 -33.12 6.99 -9.45
C LEU A 11 -32.12 7.93 -8.75
N ALA A 12 -32.60 8.97 -8.06
CA ALA A 12 -31.76 9.87 -7.27
C ALA A 12 -31.26 9.25 -5.94
N LEU A 13 -31.96 8.24 -5.41
CA LEU A 13 -31.56 7.49 -4.21
C LEU A 13 -30.64 6.29 -4.53
N CYS A 14 -30.43 5.98 -5.81
CA CYS A 14 -29.52 4.93 -6.28
C CYS A 14 -28.18 5.50 -6.79
N PHE A 15 -27.76 6.66 -6.26
CA PHE A 15 -26.35 6.99 -6.27
C PHE A 15 -25.70 6.26 -5.11
N CYS A 16 -25.31 5.01 -5.34
CA CYS A 16 -24.22 4.44 -4.57
C CYS A 16 -23.01 5.33 -4.87
N TYR A 17 -22.75 6.31 -4.01
CA TYR A 17 -21.44 6.92 -3.94
C TYR A 17 -20.51 5.79 -3.50
N ALA A 18 -19.90 5.11 -4.47
CA ALA A 18 -18.70 4.36 -4.21
C ALA A 18 -17.66 5.42 -3.85
N ASP A 19 -17.47 5.67 -2.56
CA ASP A 19 -16.34 6.43 -2.06
C ASP A 19 -15.09 5.61 -2.43
N ALA A 20 -14.50 5.94 -3.57
CA ALA A 20 -13.19 5.43 -3.92
C ALA A 20 -12.21 6.05 -2.93
N ALA A 21 -11.50 5.22 -2.17
CA ALA A 21 -10.45 5.72 -1.30
C ALA A 21 -9.41 6.47 -2.13
N ASP A 22 -8.91 7.60 -1.64
CA ASP A 22 -7.77 8.26 -2.29
C ASP A 22 -6.50 7.42 -2.11
N PRO A 23 -5.64 7.30 -3.13
CA PRO A 23 -4.35 6.64 -2.98
C PRO A 23 -3.46 7.44 -2.02
N LEU A 24 -2.65 6.73 -1.25
CA LEU A 24 -1.54 7.30 -0.47
C LEU A 24 -0.46 7.91 -1.37
N GLY A 25 -0.42 7.55 -2.65
CA GLY A 25 0.39 8.23 -3.65
C GLY A 25 0.62 7.37 -4.88
N ASN A 26 1.33 7.93 -5.85
CA ASN A 26 1.69 7.26 -7.08
C ASN A 26 3.04 7.76 -7.59
N PHE A 27 3.68 6.95 -8.41
CA PHE A 27 4.92 7.30 -9.09
C PHE A 27 4.80 6.92 -10.57
N CYS A 28 5.17 7.85 -11.43
CA CYS A 28 5.22 7.66 -12.89
C CYS A 28 6.67 7.93 -13.35
N ASN A 29 7.35 6.91 -13.87
CA ASN A 29 8.71 7.08 -14.34
C ASN A 29 8.73 7.81 -15.69
N LEU A 30 9.02 9.11 -15.68
CA LEU A 30 8.99 9.96 -16.87
C LEU A 30 10.01 9.56 -17.95
N ASN A 31 11.02 8.75 -17.61
CA ASN A 31 12.00 8.22 -18.56
C ASN A 31 11.51 6.98 -19.32
N THR A 32 10.30 6.50 -19.04
CA THR A 32 9.71 5.30 -19.66
C THR A 32 8.50 5.62 -20.52
N ASN A 33 8.49 6.79 -21.16
CA ASN A 33 7.36 7.25 -21.96
C ASN A 33 7.11 6.33 -23.17
N ILE A 34 5.85 5.93 -23.35
CA ILE A 34 5.34 5.13 -24.46
C ILE A 34 4.21 5.86 -25.18
N SER A 35 4.00 5.52 -26.45
CA SER A 35 2.83 5.98 -27.20
C SER A 35 1.56 5.29 -26.70
N ARG A 36 0.44 6.01 -26.59
CA ARG A 36 -0.86 5.45 -26.19
C ARG A 36 -1.39 4.36 -27.12
N VAL A 37 -0.97 4.39 -28.38
CA VAL A 37 -1.36 3.39 -29.40
C VAL A 37 -0.31 2.27 -29.56
N SER A 38 0.72 2.25 -28.71
CA SER A 38 1.74 1.20 -28.74
C SER A 38 1.21 -0.14 -28.24
N GLN A 39 1.82 -1.23 -28.71
CA GLN A 39 1.50 -2.57 -28.22
C GLN A 39 1.81 -2.73 -26.72
N ILE A 40 2.85 -2.05 -26.20
CA ILE A 40 3.14 -1.97 -24.76
C ILE A 40 1.93 -1.41 -24.00
N SER A 41 1.34 -0.30 -24.46
CA SER A 41 0.16 0.29 -23.78
C SER A 41 -1.01 -0.68 -23.73
N VAL A 42 -1.27 -1.39 -24.83
CA VAL A 42 -2.33 -2.43 -24.88
C VAL A 42 -2.00 -3.59 -23.93
N ASN A 43 -0.73 -4.00 -23.86
CA ASN A 43 -0.30 -5.07 -22.96
C ASN A 43 -0.38 -4.66 -21.49
N ILE A 44 -0.14 -3.39 -21.15
CA ILE A 44 -0.36 -2.85 -19.79
C ILE A 44 -1.84 -2.95 -19.43
N ASP A 45 -2.75 -2.53 -20.32
CA ASP A 45 -4.19 -2.58 -20.02
C ASP A 45 -4.67 -4.03 -19.81
N ARG A 46 -4.13 -5.00 -20.57
CA ARG A 46 -4.39 -6.44 -20.38
C ARG A 46 -3.78 -6.99 -19.10
N LEU A 47 -2.54 -6.61 -18.78
CA LEU A 47 -1.87 -6.96 -17.53
C LEU A 47 -2.69 -6.48 -16.33
N LEU A 48 -3.16 -5.22 -16.34
CA LEU A 48 -3.98 -4.66 -15.26
C LEU A 48 -5.27 -5.45 -15.04
N ALA A 49 -5.94 -5.87 -16.12
CA ALA A 49 -7.12 -6.74 -16.01
C ALA A 49 -6.78 -8.10 -15.35
N GLU A 50 -5.63 -8.69 -15.68
CA GLU A 50 -5.17 -9.91 -15.00
C GLU A 50 -4.84 -9.69 -13.52
N LEU A 51 -4.20 -8.56 -13.18
CA LEU A 51 -3.89 -8.21 -11.79
C LEU A 51 -5.18 -8.10 -10.96
N VAL A 52 -6.18 -7.36 -11.47
CA VAL A 52 -7.50 -7.22 -10.82
C VAL A 52 -8.16 -8.58 -10.59
N SER A 53 -8.20 -9.42 -11.62
CA SER A 53 -8.87 -10.73 -11.53
C SER A 53 -8.17 -11.68 -10.57
N LYS A 54 -6.83 -11.76 -10.59
CA LYS A 54 -6.07 -12.76 -9.82
C LYS A 54 -5.84 -12.33 -8.37
N THR A 55 -5.59 -11.05 -8.10
CA THR A 55 -5.39 -10.55 -6.73
C THR A 55 -6.66 -10.66 -5.89
N SER A 56 -7.85 -10.51 -6.50
CA SER A 56 -9.12 -10.65 -5.79
C SER A 56 -9.32 -12.01 -5.12
N SER A 57 -8.69 -13.08 -5.64
CA SER A 57 -8.81 -14.44 -5.07
C SER A 57 -7.74 -14.75 -4.03
N ASN A 58 -6.51 -14.26 -4.23
CA ASN A 58 -5.33 -14.71 -3.46
C ASN A 58 -4.68 -13.59 -2.63
N GLY A 59 -5.18 -12.36 -2.69
CA GLY A 59 -4.58 -11.18 -2.06
C GLY A 59 -3.24 -10.75 -2.68
N TYR A 60 -2.72 -11.49 -3.65
CA TYR A 60 -1.44 -11.26 -4.30
C TYR A 60 -1.36 -11.91 -5.69
N VAL A 61 -0.69 -11.24 -6.62
CA VAL A 61 -0.20 -11.84 -7.86
C VAL A 61 1.03 -11.07 -8.36
N ALA A 62 1.99 -11.79 -8.92
CA ALA A 62 3.03 -11.24 -9.78
C ALA A 62 3.01 -12.02 -11.11
N THR A 63 2.96 -11.30 -12.23
CA THR A 63 2.82 -11.92 -13.55
C THR A 63 3.37 -11.02 -14.65
N SER A 64 3.30 -11.50 -15.90
CA SER A 64 3.68 -10.71 -17.07
C SER A 64 2.71 -10.93 -18.21
N PHE A 65 2.60 -9.95 -19.10
CA PHE A 65 1.77 -10.02 -20.29
C PHE A 65 2.57 -9.57 -21.51
N GLY A 66 2.30 -10.18 -22.67
CA GLY A 66 3.04 -9.92 -23.90
C GLY A 66 4.34 -10.72 -24.02
N ARG A 67 5.15 -10.41 -25.04
CA ARG A 67 6.41 -11.10 -25.36
C ARG A 67 7.40 -10.14 -26.02
N GLY A 68 8.69 -10.46 -25.96
CA GLY A 68 9.74 -9.67 -26.61
C GLY A 68 9.77 -8.24 -26.08
N ASN A 69 9.93 -7.26 -26.98
CA ASN A 69 10.05 -5.85 -26.61
C ASN A 69 8.74 -5.24 -26.07
N ASP A 70 7.61 -5.91 -26.24
CA ASP A 70 6.30 -5.44 -25.77
C ASP A 70 5.87 -6.11 -24.45
N GLN A 71 6.74 -6.95 -23.85
CA GLN A 71 6.42 -7.62 -22.59
C GLN A 71 6.41 -6.64 -21.42
N VAL A 72 5.44 -6.79 -20.53
CA VAL A 72 5.29 -6.00 -19.31
C VAL A 72 5.08 -6.91 -18.11
N PHE A 73 5.65 -6.50 -16.98
CA PHE A 73 5.62 -7.22 -15.72
C PHE A 73 4.77 -6.43 -14.73
N GLY A 74 3.99 -7.12 -13.91
CA GLY A 74 3.08 -6.50 -12.97
C GLY A 74 2.98 -7.27 -11.67
N LEU A 75 2.71 -6.53 -10.60
CA LEU A 75 2.45 -7.06 -9.27
C LEU A 75 1.30 -6.26 -8.65
N ALA A 76 0.40 -6.98 -7.99
CA ALA A 76 -0.67 -6.40 -7.20
C ALA A 76 -0.79 -7.18 -5.89
N GLN A 77 -0.79 -6.47 -4.77
CA GLN A 77 -0.84 -7.06 -3.43
C GLN A 77 -1.73 -6.26 -2.50
N CYS A 78 -2.61 -6.95 -1.78
CA CYS A 78 -3.39 -6.37 -0.71
C CYS A 78 -2.63 -6.43 0.62
N ARG A 79 -3.03 -5.59 1.57
CA ARG A 79 -2.56 -5.70 2.95
C ARG A 79 -3.11 -6.99 3.56
N GLY A 80 -2.26 -7.80 4.18
CA GLY A 80 -2.64 -9.18 4.54
C GLY A 80 -3.72 -9.32 5.62
N ASP A 81 -4.16 -8.22 6.25
CA ASP A 81 -5.23 -8.20 7.24
C ASP A 81 -6.57 -7.62 6.71
N VAL A 82 -6.65 -7.18 5.45
CA VAL A 82 -7.91 -6.66 4.86
C VAL A 82 -8.79 -7.80 4.31
N SER A 83 -10.10 -7.56 4.24
CA SER A 83 -11.03 -8.54 3.66
C SER A 83 -10.82 -8.71 2.16
N SER A 84 -11.27 -9.84 1.59
CA SER A 84 -11.21 -10.07 0.14
C SER A 84 -12.02 -9.04 -0.66
N THR A 85 -13.13 -8.55 -0.09
CA THR A 85 -13.97 -7.51 -0.69
C THR A 85 -13.25 -6.16 -0.76
N ASP A 86 -12.61 -5.75 0.34
CA ASP A 86 -11.84 -4.50 0.42
C ASP A 86 -10.60 -4.58 -0.48
N CYS A 87 -9.95 -5.74 -0.50
CA CYS A 87 -8.84 -6.04 -1.40
C CYS A 87 -9.26 -5.90 -2.87
N SER A 88 -10.35 -6.55 -3.28
CA SER A 88 -10.84 -6.51 -4.65
C SER A 88 -11.19 -5.08 -5.09
N SER A 89 -11.89 -4.34 -4.23
CA SER A 89 -12.27 -2.94 -4.49
C SER A 89 -11.03 -2.06 -4.64
N CYS A 90 -10.06 -2.19 -3.73
CA CYS A 90 -8.82 -1.41 -3.77
C CYS A 90 -8.02 -1.64 -5.05
N ILE A 91 -7.87 -2.90 -5.49
CA ILE A 91 -7.11 -3.21 -6.70
C ILE A 91 -7.81 -2.71 -7.97
N GLN A 92 -9.15 -2.75 -8.01
CA GLN A 92 -9.92 -2.16 -9.12
C GLN A 92 -9.68 -0.65 -9.22
N ASP A 93 -9.75 0.06 -8.10
CA ASP A 93 -9.49 1.50 -8.04
C ASP A 93 -8.04 1.82 -8.41
N ALA A 94 -7.08 1.07 -7.87
CA ALA A 94 -5.66 1.21 -8.18
C ALA A 94 -5.38 1.02 -9.68
N ALA A 95 -5.93 -0.03 -10.30
CA ALA A 95 -5.74 -0.32 -11.73
C ALA A 95 -6.33 0.77 -12.63
N LYS A 96 -7.48 1.33 -12.26
CA LYS A 96 -8.11 2.44 -12.97
C LYS A 96 -7.30 3.73 -12.81
N LEU A 97 -6.96 4.09 -11.57
CA LEU A 97 -6.36 5.38 -11.25
C LEU A 97 -4.89 5.47 -11.69
N ILE A 98 -4.13 4.36 -11.66
CA ILE A 98 -2.73 4.38 -12.15
C ILE A 98 -2.63 4.74 -13.63
N ARG A 99 -3.60 4.31 -14.47
CA ARG A 99 -3.66 4.69 -15.90
C ARG A 99 -4.12 6.12 -16.12
N GLN A 100 -4.90 6.69 -15.21
CA GLN A 100 -5.29 8.09 -15.25
C GLN A 100 -4.13 9.01 -14.85
N ARG A 101 -3.39 8.64 -13.80
CA ARG A 101 -2.27 9.43 -13.27
C ARG A 101 -0.98 9.26 -14.07
N CYS A 102 -0.72 8.06 -14.58
CA CYS A 102 0.45 7.72 -15.41
C CYS A 102 -0.02 7.25 -16.81
N PRO A 103 -0.52 8.16 -17.66
CA PRO A 103 -1.17 7.76 -18.91
C PRO A 103 -0.21 7.16 -19.94
N ASN A 104 1.07 7.52 -19.88
CA ASN A 104 2.03 7.21 -20.93
C ASN A 104 3.34 6.61 -20.39
N GLN A 105 3.42 6.19 -19.12
CA GLN A 105 4.65 5.64 -18.54
C GLN A 105 4.58 4.12 -18.45
N ALA A 106 5.64 3.44 -18.86
CA ALA A 106 5.72 1.97 -18.80
C ALA A 106 6.22 1.44 -17.46
N ASP A 107 6.78 2.29 -16.59
CA ASP A 107 7.09 1.97 -15.18
C ASP A 107 6.28 2.90 -14.26
N SER A 108 5.29 2.32 -13.58
CA SER A 108 4.37 3.05 -12.71
C SER A 108 4.00 2.26 -11.47
N ARG A 109 3.74 2.97 -10.38
CA ARG A 109 3.38 2.43 -9.06
C ARG A 109 2.24 3.25 -8.46
N ILE A 110 1.34 2.62 -7.72
CA ILE A 110 0.31 3.29 -6.92
C ILE A 110 0.11 2.59 -5.58
N TRP A 111 0.03 3.36 -4.51
CA TRP A 111 -0.11 2.87 -3.14
C TRP A 111 -1.44 3.34 -2.55
N TYR A 112 -2.13 2.42 -1.90
CA TYR A 112 -3.33 2.65 -1.10
C TYR A 112 -3.11 2.13 0.31
N ASP A 113 -3.97 2.49 1.26
CA ASP A 113 -3.93 1.89 2.61
C ASP A 113 -4.17 0.37 2.57
N TYR A 114 -4.94 -0.12 1.59
CA TYR A 114 -5.37 -1.54 1.53
C TYR A 114 -4.62 -2.36 0.49
N CYS A 115 -3.93 -1.71 -0.46
CA CYS A 115 -3.27 -2.43 -1.54
C CYS A 115 -2.16 -1.62 -2.20
N PHE A 116 -1.34 -2.32 -2.96
CA PHE A 116 -0.27 -1.79 -3.78
C PHE A 116 -0.34 -2.42 -5.18
N LEU A 117 -0.11 -1.61 -6.22
CA LEU A 117 -0.05 -2.07 -7.59
C LEU A 117 1.12 -1.41 -8.32
N ARG A 118 1.88 -2.22 -9.07
CA ARG A 118 3.01 -1.77 -9.89
C ARG A 118 3.03 -2.51 -11.22
N TYR A 119 3.47 -1.82 -12.27
CA TYR A 119 3.91 -2.44 -13.51
C TYR A 119 5.18 -1.80 -14.05
N ASN A 120 5.95 -2.55 -14.85
CA ASN A 120 7.19 -2.12 -15.48
C ASN A 120 7.40 -2.89 -16.80
N ASN A 121 8.07 -2.29 -17.79
CA ASN A 121 8.55 -2.99 -18.99
C ASN A 121 9.86 -3.76 -18.78
N LYS A 122 10.39 -3.75 -17.56
CA LYS A 122 11.49 -4.59 -17.09
C LYS A 122 11.01 -5.49 -15.94
N SER A 123 11.53 -6.71 -15.89
CA SER A 123 11.28 -7.59 -14.75
C SER A 123 11.86 -6.96 -13.47
N PHE A 124 11.14 -7.10 -12.36
CA PHE A 124 11.54 -6.67 -11.02
C PHE A 124 11.26 -7.74 -9.95
N ALA A 125 10.75 -8.92 -10.37
CA ALA A 125 10.32 -9.95 -9.44
C ALA A 125 11.50 -10.47 -8.62
N GLY A 126 11.36 -10.40 -7.29
CA GLY A 126 12.40 -10.81 -6.35
C GLY A 126 13.50 -9.78 -6.13
N GLU A 127 13.41 -8.60 -6.74
CA GLU A 127 14.39 -7.52 -6.55
C GLU A 127 13.92 -6.53 -5.48
N VAL A 128 14.81 -6.18 -4.55
CA VAL A 128 14.54 -5.14 -3.54
C VAL A 128 14.55 -3.76 -4.22
N ASP A 129 13.40 -3.07 -4.20
CA ASP A 129 13.24 -1.72 -4.70
C ASP A 129 12.77 -0.76 -3.58
N THR A 130 13.76 -0.03 -3.07
CA THR A 130 13.62 1.07 -2.09
C THR A 130 13.94 2.43 -2.72
N SER A 131 13.97 2.51 -4.06
CA SER A 131 14.40 3.71 -4.78
C SER A 131 13.42 4.88 -4.66
N VAL A 132 12.12 4.59 -4.67
CA VAL A 132 11.05 5.57 -4.52
C VAL A 132 10.31 5.31 -3.22
N GLY A 133 10.26 6.31 -2.35
CA GLY A 133 9.62 6.22 -1.03
C GLY A 133 8.58 7.31 -0.79
N ILE A 134 7.41 6.92 -0.26
CA ILE A 134 6.44 7.86 0.30
C ILE A 134 6.49 7.78 1.81
N PHE A 135 6.60 8.93 2.46
CA PHE A 135 6.77 9.04 3.90
C PHE A 135 5.64 9.88 4.48
N TYR A 136 4.96 9.34 5.47
CA TYR A 136 3.93 10.04 6.23
C TYR A 136 4.33 10.05 7.69
N PHE A 137 4.09 11.18 8.37
CA PHE A 137 4.28 11.25 9.82
C PHE A 137 3.17 12.07 10.46
N ASN A 138 2.86 11.71 11.69
CA ASN A 138 2.00 12.50 12.55
C ASN A 138 2.71 13.83 12.86
N VAL A 139 1.98 14.94 12.87
CA VAL A 139 2.57 16.26 13.18
C VAL A 139 2.87 16.42 14.67
N ASP A 140 2.21 15.65 15.53
CA ASP A 140 2.45 15.66 16.96
C ASP A 140 3.65 14.79 17.35
N THR A 141 4.34 15.21 18.40
CA THR A 141 5.39 14.43 19.05
C THR A 141 4.86 13.65 20.24
N VAL A 142 5.57 12.59 20.60
CA VAL A 142 5.38 11.87 21.86
C VAL A 142 5.92 12.67 23.04
N THR A 143 5.40 12.43 24.24
CA THR A 143 5.80 13.13 25.47
C THR A 143 7.00 12.49 26.16
N ASP A 144 7.21 11.19 25.97
CA ASP A 144 8.34 10.42 26.51
C ASP A 144 9.07 9.69 25.36
N PRO A 145 9.98 10.39 24.66
CA PRO A 145 10.68 9.83 23.51
C PRO A 145 11.56 8.63 23.82
N GLU A 146 12.19 8.58 24.99
CA GLU A 146 13.13 7.52 25.33
C GLU A 146 12.40 6.18 25.50
N ASN A 147 11.34 6.15 26.32
CA ASN A 147 10.51 4.96 26.47
C ASN A 147 9.82 4.62 25.14
N PHE A 148 9.28 5.61 24.43
CA PHE A 148 8.62 5.37 23.14
C PHE A 148 9.54 4.70 22.12
N ASN A 149 10.72 5.25 21.88
CA ASN A 149 11.66 4.73 20.88
C ASN A 149 12.17 3.33 21.27
N LYS A 150 12.39 3.08 22.58
CA LYS A 150 12.74 1.75 23.08
C LYS A 150 11.64 0.71 22.79
N GLN A 151 10.38 1.04 23.07
CA GLN A 151 9.25 0.14 22.84
C GLN A 151 8.98 -0.04 21.34
N LEU A 152 9.09 1.03 20.54
CA LEU A 152 8.95 0.97 19.08
C LEU A 152 10.02 0.08 18.44
N GLY A 153 11.29 0.23 18.84
CA GLY A 153 12.39 -0.61 18.34
C GLY A 153 12.15 -2.09 18.63
N ALA A 154 11.83 -2.42 19.89
CA ALA A 154 11.55 -3.80 20.29
C ALA A 154 10.36 -4.39 19.52
N LEU A 155 9.26 -3.64 19.38
CA LEU A 155 8.09 -4.08 18.63
C LEU A 155 8.40 -4.27 17.14
N MET A 156 9.17 -3.36 16.53
CA MET A 156 9.57 -3.45 15.12
C MET A 156 10.45 -4.67 14.85
N ASP A 157 11.40 -4.97 15.74
CA ASP A 157 12.23 -6.17 15.61
C ASP A 157 11.40 -7.45 15.69
N GLU A 158 10.45 -7.51 16.63
CA GLU A 158 9.54 -8.65 16.77
C GLU A 158 8.68 -8.87 15.52
N ILE A 159 8.00 -7.83 15.02
CA ILE A 159 7.10 -7.99 13.87
C ILE A 159 7.86 -8.21 12.56
N ARG A 160 9.09 -7.69 12.42
CA ARG A 160 9.97 -7.98 11.28
C ARG A 160 10.39 -9.44 11.27
N ALA A 161 10.76 -10.00 12.42
CA ALA A 161 11.08 -11.42 12.55
C ALA A 161 9.89 -12.31 12.18
N ARG A 162 8.66 -11.90 12.57
CA ARG A 162 7.44 -12.60 12.15
C ARG A 162 7.20 -12.49 10.64
N ALA A 163 7.36 -11.30 10.06
CA ALA A 163 7.09 -11.07 8.64
C ALA A 163 7.91 -11.96 7.69
N ILE A 164 9.15 -12.29 8.05
CA ILE A 164 10.02 -13.12 7.21
C ILE A 164 9.73 -14.63 7.31
N GLU A 165 8.89 -15.06 8.27
CA GLU A 165 8.46 -16.46 8.33
C GLU A 165 7.54 -16.79 7.15
N PRO A 166 7.80 -17.85 6.36
CA PRO A 166 7.05 -18.14 5.13
C PRO A 166 5.52 -18.20 5.30
N LYS A 167 5.04 -18.73 6.43
CA LYS A 167 3.60 -18.85 6.73
C LYS A 167 2.88 -17.51 6.89
N ASN A 168 3.62 -16.43 7.15
CA ASN A 168 3.07 -15.09 7.37
C ASN A 168 3.05 -14.24 6.09
N GLU A 169 3.58 -14.79 4.98
CA GLU A 169 3.50 -14.18 3.65
C GLU A 169 4.00 -12.72 3.60
N GLY A 170 5.03 -12.40 4.38
CA GLY A 170 5.61 -11.06 4.43
C GLY A 170 4.93 -10.11 5.43
N LEU A 171 3.85 -10.49 6.12
CA LEU A 171 3.12 -9.64 7.07
C LEU A 171 3.60 -9.85 8.51
N GLY A 172 3.85 -8.75 9.23
CA GLY A 172 4.02 -8.74 10.68
C GLY A 172 3.22 -7.60 11.29
N LYS A 173 2.47 -7.86 12.36
CA LYS A 173 1.75 -6.82 13.10
C LYS A 173 1.71 -7.12 14.60
N GLY A 174 1.70 -6.08 15.42
CA GLY A 174 1.67 -6.21 16.87
C GLY A 174 1.46 -4.88 17.56
N ASP A 175 1.22 -4.95 18.86
CA ASP A 175 1.02 -3.78 19.70
C ASP A 175 1.68 -3.96 21.07
N THR A 176 2.00 -2.84 21.71
CA THR A 176 2.55 -2.83 23.07
C THR A 176 2.03 -1.62 23.85
N LYS A 177 1.85 -1.79 25.16
CA LYS A 177 1.41 -0.70 26.04
C LYS A 177 2.58 0.20 26.40
N LEU A 178 2.43 1.49 26.12
CA LEU A 178 3.35 2.53 26.59
C LEU A 178 2.97 3.03 27.98
N SER A 179 1.67 3.03 28.30
CA SER A 179 1.10 3.36 29.60
C SER A 179 -0.26 2.66 29.79
N SER A 180 -0.99 2.99 30.85
CA SER A 180 -2.37 2.49 31.06
C SER A 180 -3.37 2.96 30.01
N LEU A 181 -3.09 4.09 29.32
CA LEU A 181 -4.01 4.73 28.38
C LEU A 181 -3.51 4.75 26.93
N VAL A 182 -2.22 4.45 26.71
CA VAL A 182 -1.58 4.58 25.39
C VAL A 182 -1.01 3.23 24.97
N THR A 183 -1.48 2.77 23.81
CA THR A 183 -0.97 1.58 23.12
C THR A 183 -0.31 2.01 21.82
N LEU A 184 0.87 1.47 21.56
CA LEU A 184 1.59 1.59 20.30
C LEU A 184 1.23 0.42 19.40
N TYR A 185 0.77 0.70 18.19
CA TYR A 185 0.45 -0.29 17.17
C TYR A 185 1.47 -0.19 16.03
N ALA A 186 1.91 -1.33 15.51
CA ALA A 186 2.84 -1.40 14.40
C ALA A 186 2.52 -2.53 13.42
N LEU A 187 2.76 -2.27 12.13
CA LEU A 187 2.60 -3.22 11.04
C LEU A 187 3.74 -3.05 10.04
N VAL A 188 4.24 -4.18 9.57
CA VAL A 188 5.21 -4.28 8.47
C VAL A 188 4.68 -5.25 7.42
N GLN A 189 4.96 -4.98 6.15
CA GLN A 189 4.62 -5.90 5.06
C GLN A 189 5.66 -5.86 3.95
N CYS A 190 6.12 -7.02 3.48
CA CYS A 190 6.90 -7.17 2.25
C CYS A 190 6.00 -7.56 1.07
N THR A 191 6.44 -7.25 -0.15
CA THR A 191 5.85 -7.88 -1.33
C THR A 191 6.23 -9.36 -1.39
N ARG A 192 5.29 -10.21 -1.80
CA ARG A 192 5.42 -11.67 -1.72
C ARG A 192 6.32 -12.29 -2.80
N ASP A 193 6.86 -11.48 -3.71
CA ASP A 193 7.88 -11.91 -4.68
C ASP A 193 9.29 -11.98 -4.06
N LEU A 194 9.51 -11.36 -2.89
CA LEU A 194 10.81 -11.33 -2.23
C LEU A 194 11.15 -12.64 -1.50
N SER A 195 12.45 -12.94 -1.44
CA SER A 195 12.98 -13.94 -0.52
C SER A 195 12.91 -13.47 0.94
N GLN A 196 13.15 -14.37 1.90
CA GLN A 196 13.18 -14.00 3.33
C GLN A 196 14.28 -12.96 3.62
N ILE A 197 15.45 -13.09 2.98
CA ILE A 197 16.59 -12.19 3.15
C ILE A 197 16.27 -10.82 2.56
N ASP A 198 15.69 -10.80 1.36
CA ASP A 198 15.32 -9.56 0.67
C ASP A 198 14.20 -8.81 1.40
N CYS A 199 13.23 -9.55 1.95
CA CYS A 199 12.20 -8.99 2.82
C CYS A 199 12.83 -8.39 4.10
N ALA A 200 13.73 -9.13 4.76
CA ALA A 200 14.43 -8.64 5.95
C ALA A 200 15.21 -7.34 5.66
N GLN A 201 15.89 -7.29 4.51
CA GLN A 201 16.65 -6.13 4.04
C GLN A 201 15.73 -4.93 3.78
N CYS A 202 14.65 -5.11 3.01
CA CYS A 202 13.73 -4.01 2.73
C CYS A 202 13.13 -3.43 4.01
N LEU A 203 12.68 -4.28 4.93
CA LEU A 203 12.12 -3.85 6.21
C LEU A 203 13.15 -3.15 7.09
N ALA A 204 14.41 -3.59 7.08
CA ALA A 204 15.49 -2.91 7.80
C ALA A 204 15.73 -1.50 7.26
N ILE A 205 15.77 -1.34 5.93
CA ILE A 205 15.91 -0.03 5.28
C ILE A 205 14.72 0.87 5.64
N ALA A 206 13.50 0.35 5.57
CA ALA A 206 12.29 1.11 5.89
C ALA A 206 12.27 1.59 7.35
N VAL A 207 12.59 0.72 8.32
CA VAL A 207 12.66 1.09 9.75
C VAL A 207 13.83 2.05 10.02
N GLY A 208 14.95 1.93 9.31
CA GLY A 208 16.08 2.84 9.44
C GLY A 208 15.75 4.31 9.15
N ASN A 209 14.67 4.60 8.43
CA ASN A 209 14.19 5.96 8.20
C ASN A 209 13.47 6.56 9.41
N PHE A 210 13.14 5.78 10.44
CA PHE A 210 12.38 6.29 11.58
C PHE A 210 13.15 7.34 12.38
N GLU A 211 14.45 7.18 12.56
CA GLU A 211 15.26 8.13 13.31
C GLU A 211 15.33 9.50 12.63
N THR A 212 15.44 9.50 11.29
CA THR A 212 15.71 10.72 10.51
C THR A 212 14.44 11.39 9.98
N ILE A 213 13.48 10.62 9.46
CA ILE A 213 12.27 11.15 8.82
C ILE A 213 11.14 11.28 9.83
N CYS A 214 10.89 10.22 10.59
CA CYS A 214 9.76 10.20 11.52
C CYS A 214 10.12 10.98 12.78
N SER A 215 11.31 10.78 13.34
CA SER A 215 11.70 11.30 14.66
C SER A 215 10.66 10.92 15.72
N ASN A 216 10.65 11.62 16.87
CA ASN A 216 9.81 11.36 18.04
C ASN A 216 8.30 11.67 17.81
N ARG A 217 7.75 11.36 16.62
CA ARG A 217 6.35 11.60 16.24
C ARG A 217 5.46 10.46 16.69
N LYS A 218 4.17 10.75 16.89
CA LYS A 218 3.18 9.76 17.35
C LYS A 218 2.83 8.69 16.30
N GLY A 219 3.22 8.88 15.05
CA GLY A 219 2.92 7.96 13.97
C GLY A 219 3.82 8.20 12.78
N CYS A 220 4.15 7.13 12.07
CA CYS A 220 4.90 7.22 10.84
C CYS A 220 4.59 6.06 9.89
N ARG A 221 4.75 6.31 8.59
CA ARG A 221 4.62 5.34 7.52
C ARG A 221 5.75 5.53 6.53
N VAL A 222 6.36 4.43 6.10
CA VAL A 222 7.36 4.41 5.02
C VAL A 222 6.89 3.38 4.00
N LEU A 223 6.63 3.85 2.78
CA LEU A 223 6.08 3.07 1.68
C LEU A 223 7.12 2.98 0.57
N TYR A 224 7.73 1.81 0.41
CA TYR A 224 8.57 1.48 -0.73
C TYR A 224 7.83 0.60 -1.74
N SER A 225 8.51 0.25 -2.84
CA SER A 225 7.93 -0.63 -3.86
C SER A 225 7.96 -2.10 -3.46
N SER A 226 8.87 -2.50 -2.55
CA SER A 226 8.99 -3.89 -2.10
C SER A 226 8.59 -4.12 -0.63
N CYS A 227 8.37 -3.06 0.14
CA CYS A 227 7.88 -3.19 1.51
C CYS A 227 7.26 -1.89 2.05
N TYR A 228 6.53 -2.03 3.15
CA TYR A 228 5.84 -0.97 3.85
C TYR A 228 5.96 -1.18 5.35
N VAL A 229 6.15 -0.10 6.10
CA VAL A 229 6.12 -0.10 7.57
C VAL A 229 5.26 1.05 8.08
N ARG A 230 4.52 0.82 9.16
CA ARG A 230 3.70 1.83 9.83
C ARG A 230 3.67 1.60 11.32
N TYR A 231 3.72 2.69 12.09
CA TYR A 231 3.31 2.71 13.48
C TYR A 231 2.37 3.89 13.76
N GLU A 232 1.48 3.72 14.72
CA GLU A 232 0.54 4.75 15.18
C GLU A 232 0.18 4.50 16.66
N LEU A 233 -0.32 5.53 17.36
CA LEU A 233 -0.86 5.42 18.72
C LEU A 233 -2.38 5.18 18.77
N TYR A 234 -2.97 4.71 17.67
CA TYR A 234 -4.37 4.31 17.55
C TYR A 234 -4.46 2.99 16.77
N PRO A 235 -5.48 2.15 17.02
CA PRO A 235 -5.64 0.89 16.29
C PRO A 235 -5.91 1.15 14.81
N PHE A 236 -5.22 0.42 13.94
CA PHE A 236 -5.39 0.50 12.48
C PHE A 236 -5.39 -0.88 11.78
N PHE A 237 -5.41 -1.97 12.55
CA PHE A 237 -5.48 -3.33 12.02
C PHE A 237 -6.90 -3.65 11.57
N TYR A 238 -7.03 -4.45 10.52
CA TYR A 238 -8.34 -4.91 10.05
C TYR A 238 -8.71 -6.30 10.63
N PRO A 239 -10.01 -6.53 10.88
CA PRO A 239 -11.09 -5.53 10.89
C PRO A 239 -10.89 -4.50 12.02
N LEU A 240 -11.24 -3.23 11.78
CA LEU A 240 -11.15 -2.20 12.82
C LEU A 240 -12.20 -2.49 13.89
N ASP A 241 -11.81 -2.47 15.16
CA ASP A 241 -12.77 -2.51 16.26
C ASP A 241 -13.68 -1.28 16.17
N SER A 242 -15.00 -1.51 16.27
CA SER A 242 -16.07 -0.51 16.06
C SER A 242 -16.04 0.72 16.99
N ASN A 243 -15.12 0.74 17.98
CA ASN A 243 -14.93 1.83 18.93
C ASN A 243 -13.76 2.78 18.60
N SER A 244 -13.12 2.65 17.44
CA SER A 244 -11.93 3.44 17.09
C SER A 244 -12.27 4.71 16.29
N THR A 245 -12.20 5.88 16.94
CA THR A 245 -12.25 7.19 16.29
C THR A 245 -10.90 7.52 15.64
N VAL A 246 -10.86 7.62 14.32
CA VAL A 246 -9.67 8.03 13.56
C VAL A 246 -9.56 9.56 13.58
N ALA A 247 -8.46 10.10 14.14
CA ALA A 247 -8.15 11.53 14.10
C ALA A 247 -7.22 11.83 12.91
N ASN A 248 -7.66 12.69 11.98
CA ASN A 248 -6.93 13.03 10.76
C ASN A 248 -5.94 14.19 10.95
N ASN A 249 -4.73 13.90 11.46
CA ASN A 249 -3.63 14.87 11.59
C ASN A 249 -2.31 14.37 10.94
N VAL A 250 -2.38 13.89 9.70
CA VAL A 250 -1.22 13.28 9.00
C VAL A 250 -0.64 14.24 7.96
N ARG A 251 0.71 14.38 7.89
CA ARG A 251 1.42 15.09 6.80
C ARG A 251 2.20 14.10 5.92
N ALA A 252 2.34 14.44 4.63
CA ALA A 252 3.00 13.64 3.59
C ALA A 252 4.26 14.33 3.05
N ILE A 253 5.32 13.55 2.80
CA ILE A 253 6.49 13.95 2.00
C ILE A 253 6.83 12.80 1.04
N VAL A 254 7.04 13.10 -0.24
CA VAL A 254 7.44 12.13 -1.27
C VAL A 254 8.90 12.41 -1.65
N TYR A 255 9.75 11.39 -1.61
CA TYR A 255 11.14 11.50 -2.07
C TYR A 255 11.31 10.75 -3.40
N PRO A 256 11.94 11.38 -4.41
CA PRO A 256 12.25 10.75 -5.69
C PRO A 256 13.40 9.74 -5.61
#